data_AF-A0A1F3H5K3-F1
#
_entry.id   AF-A0A1F3H5K3-F1
#
_cell.length_a   1.000
_cell.length_b   1.000
_cell.length_c   1.000
_cell.angle_alpha   90.00
_cell.angle_beta   90.00
_cell.angle_gamma   90.00
#
_symmetry.space_group_name_H-M   'P 1'
#
loop_
_entity.id
_entity.type
_entity.pdbx_description
1 polymer ?
#
loop_
_entity_poly.entity_id
_entity_poly.type
_entity_poly.pdbx_seq_one_letter_code
_entity_poly.pdbx_strand_id
1 'polypeptide(L)'
;MVNINKHKFFLTQVLKDIYSDIELANCLGLKGGTALMFFYDLPRFSIDLDFNLLYLAKEKTVYEKVRKILQKQTPINKEIVEARMEIPLADYIQKCIDHLESMSDRGILNGLGELMDEDMKKFVRTKLRTETTSLLRFYKEFPILA
;
A
#
# COMPACT_ATOMS: atom_id res chain seq x y z
N MET A 1 -15.39 -8.79 1.38
CA MET A 1 -14.45 -9.30 2.41
C MET A 1 -13.07 -9.43 1.79
N VAL A 2 -12.01 -8.93 2.43
CA VAL A 2 -10.64 -9.01 1.90
C VAL A 2 -10.20 -10.48 1.85
N ASN A 3 -9.73 -10.95 0.69
CA ASN A 3 -9.19 -12.31 0.57
C ASN A 3 -7.73 -12.32 1.05
N ILE A 4 -7.53 -12.75 2.29
CA ILE A 4 -6.22 -12.75 2.98
C ILE A 4 -5.18 -13.58 2.21
N ASN A 5 -5.57 -14.73 1.66
CA ASN A 5 -4.67 -15.59 0.90
C ASN A 5 -4.22 -14.92 -0.40
N LYS A 6 -5.15 -14.26 -1.11
CA LYS A 6 -4.84 -13.48 -2.32
C LYS A 6 -3.91 -12.31 -2.00
N HIS A 7 -4.14 -11.62 -0.89
CA HIS A 7 -3.27 -10.54 -0.43
C HIS A 7 -1.85 -11.03 -0.10
N LYS A 8 -1.73 -12.10 0.70
CA LYS A 8 -0.43 -12.73 1.03
C LYS A 8 0.30 -13.20 -0.23
N PHE A 9 -0.42 -13.74 -1.20
CA PHE A 9 0.13 -14.13 -2.49
C PHE A 9 0.76 -12.95 -3.23
N PHE A 10 0.08 -11.79 -3.33
CA PHE A 10 0.64 -10.60 -3.96
C PHE A 10 1.88 -10.07 -3.23
N LEU A 11 1.87 -10.00 -1.89
CA LEU A 11 3.05 -9.61 -1.13
C LEU A 11 4.24 -10.54 -1.40
N THR A 12 3.98 -11.85 -1.47
CA THR A 12 5.01 -12.86 -1.79
C THR A 12 5.54 -12.70 -3.21
N GLN A 13 4.67 -12.36 -4.18
CA GLN A 13 5.08 -12.12 -5.56
C GLN A 13 5.98 -10.88 -5.69
N VAL A 14 5.61 -9.77 -5.05
CA VAL A 14 6.45 -8.56 -5.01
C VAL A 14 7.79 -8.86 -4.34
N LEU A 15 7.78 -9.57 -3.21
CA LEU A 15 8.99 -9.96 -2.50
C LEU A 15 9.91 -10.84 -3.37
N LYS A 16 9.32 -11.82 -4.06
CA LYS A 16 10.03 -12.69 -5.01
C LYS A 16 10.65 -11.88 -6.15
N ASP A 17 9.92 -10.95 -6.73
CA ASP A 17 10.42 -10.14 -7.84
C ASP A 17 11.58 -9.23 -7.40
N ILE A 18 11.53 -8.69 -6.17
CA ILE A 18 12.63 -7.92 -5.56
C ILE A 18 13.87 -8.81 -5.37
N TYR A 19 13.73 -9.96 -4.71
CA TYR A 19 14.87 -10.83 -4.40
C TYR A 19 15.37 -11.67 -5.58
N SER A 20 14.65 -11.66 -6.71
CA SER A 20 15.15 -12.25 -7.97
C SER A 20 16.16 -11.34 -8.67
N ASP A 21 16.19 -10.03 -8.36
CA ASP A 21 17.25 -9.13 -8.84
C ASP A 21 18.45 -9.21 -7.88
N ILE A 22 19.60 -9.68 -8.40
CA ILE A 22 20.83 -9.91 -7.61
C ILE A 22 21.31 -8.63 -6.90
N GLU A 23 21.17 -7.46 -7.52
CA GLU A 23 21.62 -6.21 -6.90
C GLU A 23 20.68 -5.80 -5.77
N LEU A 24 19.36 -5.92 -5.96
CA LEU A 24 18.38 -5.65 -4.91
C LEU A 24 18.51 -6.63 -3.74
N ALA A 25 18.71 -7.92 -4.03
CA ALA A 25 18.87 -8.96 -3.01
C ALA A 25 20.05 -8.68 -2.07
N ASN A 26 21.13 -8.10 -2.59
CA ASN A 26 22.30 -7.70 -1.81
C ASN A 26 22.13 -6.34 -1.11
N CYS A 27 21.23 -5.48 -1.59
CA CYS A 27 21.06 -4.12 -1.05
C CYS A 27 19.88 -3.99 -0.08
N LEU A 28 18.90 -4.89 -0.10
CA LEU A 28 17.67 -4.81 0.68
C LEU A 28 17.58 -5.95 1.70
N GLY A 29 17.48 -5.59 2.98
CA GLY A 29 17.13 -6.52 4.05
C GLY A 29 15.66 -6.40 4.43
N LEU A 30 14.85 -7.43 4.19
CA LEU A 30 13.45 -7.47 4.65
C LEU A 30 13.41 -7.44 6.18
N LYS A 31 12.58 -6.56 6.73
CA LYS A 31 12.42 -6.39 8.18
C LYS A 31 10.96 -6.35 8.59
N GLY A 32 10.76 -6.02 9.86
CA GLY A 32 9.45 -5.71 10.42
C GLY A 32 8.59 -6.96 10.59
N GLY A 33 7.31 -6.73 10.83
CA GLY A 33 6.41 -7.83 11.12
C GLY A 33 6.12 -8.73 9.91
N THR A 34 6.35 -8.25 8.68
CA THR A 34 6.15 -9.05 7.46
C THR A 34 7.19 -10.17 7.36
N ALA A 35 8.43 -9.87 7.75
CA ALA A 35 9.47 -10.90 7.91
C ALA A 35 9.08 -11.95 8.98
N LEU A 36 8.52 -11.50 10.12
CA LEU A 36 8.02 -12.41 11.16
C LEU A 36 6.88 -13.31 10.67
N MET A 37 5.97 -12.77 9.85
CA MET A 37 4.89 -13.54 9.25
C MET A 37 5.41 -14.60 8.26
N PHE A 38 6.45 -14.32 7.49
CA PHE A 38 6.96 -15.23 6.45
C PHE A 38 7.98 -16.26 6.96
N PHE A 39 8.85 -15.89 7.89
CA PHE A 39 10.00 -16.72 8.27
C PHE A 39 9.88 -17.33 9.67
N TYR A 40 8.89 -16.90 10.46
CA TYR A 40 8.70 -17.36 11.84
C TYR A 40 7.25 -17.81 12.12
N ASP A 41 6.44 -18.00 11.07
CA ASP A 41 5.05 -18.46 11.12
C ASP A 41 4.15 -17.72 12.13
N LEU A 42 4.48 -16.46 12.41
CA LEU A 42 3.69 -15.66 13.35
C LEU A 42 2.31 -15.38 12.74
N PRO A 43 1.19 -15.78 13.37
CA PRO A 43 -0.15 -15.69 12.79
C PRO A 43 -0.68 -14.25 12.86
N ARG A 44 -0.13 -13.39 12.00
CA ARG A 44 -0.50 -11.98 11.88
C ARG A 44 -0.82 -11.62 10.44
N PHE A 45 -1.70 -10.65 10.28
CA PHE A 45 -1.94 -10.01 8.99
C PHE A 45 -0.93 -8.88 8.78
N SER A 46 -0.35 -8.81 7.59
CA SER A 46 0.58 -7.77 7.17
C SER A 46 0.11 -7.17 5.84
N ILE A 47 0.29 -5.86 5.70
CA ILE A 47 -0.23 -5.06 4.59
C ILE A 47 0.92 -4.49 3.74
N ASP A 48 2.11 -4.42 4.31
CA ASP A 48 3.29 -3.71 3.84
C ASP A 48 4.52 -4.62 3.72
N LEU A 49 5.51 -4.16 2.96
CA LEU A 49 6.85 -4.74 2.90
C LEU A 49 7.85 -3.69 3.36
N ASP A 50 8.47 -3.92 4.52
CA ASP A 50 9.47 -3.04 5.08
C ASP A 50 10.89 -3.55 4.77
N PHE A 51 11.76 -2.65 4.32
CA PHE A 51 13.15 -2.97 4.04
C PHE A 51 14.11 -2.01 4.75
N ASN A 52 15.30 -2.51 5.06
CA ASN A 52 16.48 -1.69 5.31
C ASN A 52 17.35 -1.65 4.06
N LEU A 53 17.80 -0.45 3.69
CA LEU A 53 18.86 -0.28 2.69
C LEU A 53 20.21 -0.57 3.35
N LEU A 54 20.86 -1.65 2.93
CA LEU A 54 22.15 -2.11 3.50
C LEU A 54 23.33 -1.26 3.01
N TYR A 55 23.20 -0.64 1.83
CA TYR A 55 24.23 0.21 1.23
C TYR A 55 23.64 1.55 0.77
N LEU A 56 23.83 2.60 1.57
CA LEU A 56 23.27 3.94 1.32
C LEU A 56 23.67 4.52 -0.05
N ALA A 57 24.90 4.23 -0.51
CA ALA A 57 25.38 4.68 -1.83
C ALA A 57 24.55 4.12 -3.02
N LYS A 58 23.75 3.08 -2.81
CA LYS A 58 22.91 2.44 -3.82
C LYS A 58 21.45 2.91 -3.80
N GLU A 59 21.10 3.88 -2.95
CA GLU A 59 19.72 4.36 -2.75
C GLU A 59 19.00 4.63 -4.08
N LYS A 60 19.62 5.43 -4.96
CA LYS A 60 19.02 5.79 -6.26
C LYS A 60 18.79 4.57 -7.15
N THR A 61 19.79 3.69 -7.26
CA THR A 61 19.69 2.45 -8.07
C THR A 61 18.60 1.53 -7.53
N VAL A 62 18.53 1.36 -6.21
CA VAL A 62 17.52 0.53 -5.54
C VAL A 62 16.13 1.10 -5.78
N TYR A 63 15.95 2.41 -5.58
CA TYR A 63 14.67 3.08 -5.85
C TYR A 63 14.21 2.86 -7.30
N GLU A 64 15.08 3.10 -8.28
CA GLU A 64 14.75 2.94 -9.70
C GLU A 64 14.34 1.51 -10.06
N LYS A 65 15.04 0.50 -9.51
CA LYS A 65 14.75 -0.91 -9.76
C LYS A 65 13.45 -1.36 -9.08
N VAL A 66 13.25 -1.01 -7.81
CA VAL A 66 12.00 -1.31 -7.09
C VAL A 66 10.81 -0.66 -7.79
N ARG A 67 10.94 0.61 -8.21
CA ARG A 67 9.90 1.29 -8.98
C ARG A 67 9.53 0.53 -10.25
N LYS A 68 10.51 0.06 -11.02
CA LYS A 68 10.27 -0.75 -12.24
C LYS A 68 9.57 -2.08 -11.96
N ILE A 69 9.85 -2.72 -10.81
CA ILE A 69 9.17 -3.95 -10.39
C ILE A 69 7.70 -3.64 -10.08
N LEU A 70 7.45 -2.60 -9.27
CA LEU A 70 6.09 -2.23 -8.85
C LEU A 70 5.22 -1.76 -10.03
N GLN A 71 5.82 -1.15 -11.06
CA GLN A 71 5.12 -0.79 -12.30
C GLN A 71 4.52 -1.98 -13.04
N LYS A 72 5.05 -3.20 -12.85
CA LYS A 72 4.55 -4.42 -13.50
C LYS A 72 3.44 -5.13 -12.72
N GLN A 73 3.08 -4.62 -11.53
CA GLN A 73 2.15 -5.32 -10.63
C GLN A 73 0.69 -5.06 -11.01
N THR A 74 -0.09 -4.38 -10.16
CA THR A 74 -1.51 -4.08 -10.43
C THR A 74 -1.68 -2.59 -10.71
N PRO A 75 -1.27 -2.12 -11.91
CA PRO A 75 -1.45 -0.73 -12.27
C PRO A 75 -2.93 -0.35 -12.39
N ILE A 76 -3.24 0.91 -12.11
CA ILE A 76 -4.56 1.47 -12.41
C ILE A 76 -4.62 1.78 -13.90
N ASN A 77 -5.67 1.30 -14.57
CA ASN A 77 -5.97 1.72 -15.93
C ASN A 77 -6.55 3.14 -15.90
N LYS A 78 -5.75 4.11 -16.35
CA LYS A 78 -6.10 5.52 -16.30
C LYS A 78 -7.32 5.81 -17.18
N GLU A 79 -7.36 5.23 -18.36
CA GLU A 79 -8.38 5.45 -19.38
C GLU A 79 -9.77 5.06 -18.87
N ILE A 80 -9.87 3.92 -18.18
CA ILE A 80 -11.12 3.44 -17.59
C ILE A 80 -11.61 4.39 -16.49
N VAL A 81 -10.71 4.91 -15.67
CA VAL A 81 -11.10 5.85 -14.59
C VAL A 81 -11.58 7.16 -15.20
N GLU A 82 -10.82 7.74 -16.12
CA GLU A 82 -11.16 9.03 -16.74
C GLU A 82 -12.44 8.92 -17.58
N ALA A 83 -12.64 7.81 -18.30
CA ALA A 83 -13.86 7.58 -19.07
C ALA A 83 -15.11 7.43 -18.19
N ARG A 84 -14.99 6.92 -16.97
CA ARG A 84 -16.12 6.74 -16.04
C ARG A 84 -16.40 7.95 -15.18
N MET A 85 -15.35 8.68 -14.81
CA MET A 85 -15.45 9.81 -13.89
C MET A 85 -15.57 11.15 -14.62
N GLU A 86 -15.31 11.17 -15.93
CA GLU A 86 -15.34 12.36 -16.79
C GLU A 86 -14.42 13.49 -16.32
N ILE A 87 -13.38 13.15 -15.55
CA ILE A 87 -12.34 14.06 -15.05
C ILE A 87 -10.98 13.37 -15.05
N PRO A 88 -9.86 14.12 -15.12
CA PRO A 88 -8.52 13.56 -15.04
C PRO A 88 -8.29 12.72 -13.77
N LEU A 89 -7.49 11.67 -13.88
CA LEU A 89 -7.20 10.76 -12.75
C LEU A 89 -6.65 11.52 -11.52
N ALA A 90 -5.78 12.51 -11.73
CA ALA A 90 -5.22 13.32 -10.66
C ALA A 90 -6.28 14.14 -9.91
N ASP A 91 -7.27 14.66 -10.64
CA ASP A 91 -8.38 15.43 -10.09
C ASP A 91 -9.37 14.51 -9.37
N TYR A 92 -9.59 13.31 -9.91
CA TYR A 92 -10.40 12.29 -9.24
C TYR A 92 -9.77 11.83 -7.92
N ILE A 93 -8.46 11.56 -7.90
CA ILE A 93 -7.74 11.23 -6.67
C ILE A 93 -7.84 12.38 -5.67
N GLN A 94 -7.72 13.64 -6.13
CA GLN A 94 -7.90 14.80 -5.25
C GLN A 94 -9.31 14.86 -4.67
N LYS A 95 -10.34 14.65 -5.49
CA LYS A 95 -11.73 14.60 -5.04
C LYS A 95 -11.95 13.51 -3.98
N CYS A 96 -11.30 12.35 -4.12
CA CYS A 96 -11.33 11.30 -3.10
C CYS A 96 -10.66 11.75 -1.79
N ILE A 97 -9.51 12.43 -1.87
CA ILE A 97 -8.80 13.00 -0.71
C ILE A 97 -9.71 14.02 0.00
N ASP A 98 -10.27 14.99 -0.74
CA ASP A 98 -11.12 16.04 -0.18
C ASP A 98 -12.36 15.44 0.49
N HIS A 99 -12.96 14.41 -0.13
CA HIS A 99 -14.07 13.69 0.46
C HIS A 99 -13.70 13.04 1.79
N LEU A 100 -12.58 12.29 1.84
CA LEU A 100 -12.11 11.67 3.07
C LEU A 100 -11.77 12.71 4.16
N GLU A 101 -11.16 13.83 3.80
CA GLU A 101 -10.82 14.91 4.73
C GLU A 101 -12.07 15.60 5.30
N SER A 102 -13.14 15.70 4.50
CA SER A 102 -14.43 16.25 4.96
C SER A 102 -15.18 15.34 5.93
N MET A 103 -14.85 14.04 5.97
CA MET A 103 -15.47 13.08 6.88
C MET A 103 -14.90 13.24 8.30
N SER A 104 -15.77 13.08 9.31
CA SER A 104 -15.33 12.97 10.70
C SER A 104 -14.87 11.55 11.03
N ASP A 105 -13.83 11.43 11.85
CA ASP A 105 -13.29 10.12 12.27
C ASP A 105 -14.36 9.25 12.97
N ARG A 106 -15.34 9.88 13.63
CA ARG A 106 -16.49 9.18 14.24
C ARG A 106 -17.53 8.75 13.21
N GLY A 107 -17.75 9.54 12.16
CA GLY A 107 -18.73 9.24 11.11
C GLY A 107 -18.37 8.00 10.30
N ILE A 108 -17.09 7.65 10.20
CA ILE A 108 -16.61 6.43 9.51
C ILE A 108 -17.16 5.16 10.19
N LEU A 109 -17.42 5.20 11.49
CA LEU A 109 -17.93 4.04 12.23
C LEU A 109 -19.46 3.87 12.16
N ASN A 110 -20.19 4.79 11.55
CA ASN A 110 -21.65 4.71 11.48
C ASN A 110 -22.07 3.44 10.72
N GLY A 111 -22.76 2.53 11.41
CA GLY A 111 -23.21 1.24 10.88
C GLY A 111 -22.12 0.16 10.74
N LEU A 112 -20.84 0.51 10.88
CA LEU A 112 -19.72 -0.44 10.82
C LEU A 112 -19.17 -0.81 12.19
N GLY A 113 -19.36 0.04 13.20
CA GLY A 113 -18.81 -0.18 14.54
C GLY A 113 -19.25 -1.48 15.19
N GLU A 114 -20.47 -1.96 14.93
CA GLU A 114 -20.99 -3.22 15.49
C GLU A 114 -20.28 -4.46 14.93
N LEU A 115 -19.64 -4.33 13.77
CA LEU A 115 -18.95 -5.42 13.07
C LEU A 115 -17.45 -5.49 13.42
N MET A 116 -16.98 -4.66 14.36
CA MET A 116 -15.56 -4.43 14.62
C MET A 116 -15.23 -4.63 16.10
N ASP A 117 -14.03 -5.17 16.38
CA ASP A 117 -13.48 -5.22 17.72
C ASP A 117 -12.99 -3.83 18.21
N GLU A 118 -12.67 -3.73 19.50
CA GLU A 118 -12.27 -2.45 20.12
C GLU A 118 -10.94 -1.89 19.57
N ASP A 119 -9.99 -2.76 19.23
CA ASP A 119 -8.71 -2.34 18.65
C ASP A 119 -8.89 -1.74 17.25
N MET A 120 -9.74 -2.37 16.44
CA MET A 120 -10.08 -1.91 15.10
C MET A 120 -10.90 -0.62 15.16
N LYS A 121 -11.86 -0.49 16.08
CA LYS A 121 -12.57 0.78 16.32
C LYS A 121 -11.61 1.91 16.70
N LYS A 122 -10.62 1.61 17.55
CA LYS A 122 -9.59 2.57 17.93
C LYS A 122 -8.75 2.99 16.73
N PHE A 123 -8.33 2.05 15.88
CA PHE A 123 -7.61 2.34 14.64
C PHE A 123 -8.43 3.23 13.70
N VAL A 124 -9.71 2.91 13.46
CA VAL A 124 -10.59 3.71 12.58
C VAL A 124 -10.72 5.15 13.09
N ARG A 125 -10.91 5.34 14.40
CA ARG A 125 -11.08 6.67 15.01
C ARG A 125 -9.83 7.52 15.02
N THR A 126 -8.65 6.93 14.86
CA THR A 126 -7.38 7.63 15.13
C THR A 126 -6.45 7.71 13.92
N LYS A 127 -6.50 6.73 13.03
CA LYS A 127 -5.46 6.52 12.01
C LYS A 127 -5.99 6.31 10.61
N LEU A 128 -7.10 5.57 10.44
CA LEU A 128 -7.55 5.12 9.12
C LEU A 128 -7.66 6.26 8.10
N ARG A 129 -8.34 7.36 8.45
CA ARG A 129 -8.49 8.52 7.55
C ARG A 129 -7.13 9.11 7.16
N THR A 130 -6.30 9.43 8.15
CA THR A 130 -4.98 10.06 7.95
C THR A 130 -4.03 9.17 7.14
N GLU A 131 -4.01 7.87 7.41
CA GLU A 131 -3.18 6.91 6.68
C GLU A 131 -3.66 6.74 5.23
N THR A 132 -4.98 6.60 5.02
CA THR A 132 -5.57 6.48 3.67
C THR A 132 -5.30 7.74 2.84
N THR A 133 -5.50 8.92 3.42
CA THR A 133 -5.21 10.19 2.75
C THR A 133 -3.73 10.32 2.40
N SER A 134 -2.83 9.92 3.31
CA SER A 134 -1.38 9.92 3.04
C SER A 134 -1.02 9.02 1.85
N LEU A 135 -1.60 7.81 1.79
CA LEU A 135 -1.38 6.88 0.68
C LEU A 135 -1.93 7.42 -0.65
N LEU A 136 -3.11 8.04 -0.64
CA LEU A 136 -3.68 8.67 -1.84
C LEU A 136 -2.85 9.85 -2.33
N ARG A 137 -2.31 10.67 -1.42
CA ARG A 137 -1.39 11.77 -1.75
C ARG A 137 -0.11 11.25 -2.41
N PHE A 138 0.48 10.20 -1.83
CA PHE A 138 1.65 9.55 -2.42
C PHE A 138 1.35 8.98 -3.81
N TYR A 139 0.21 8.29 -3.96
CA TYR A 139 -0.19 7.72 -5.25
C TYR A 139 -0.49 8.80 -6.30
N LYS A 140 -1.05 9.95 -5.89
CA LYS A 140 -1.26 11.11 -6.78
C LYS A 140 0.07 11.63 -7.33
N GLU A 141 1.13 11.65 -6.53
CA GLU A 141 2.46 12.11 -6.92
C GLU A 141 3.22 11.07 -7.76
N PHE A 142 3.07 9.78 -7.43
CA PHE A 142 3.76 8.67 -8.07
C PHE A 142 2.79 7.58 -8.54
N PRO A 143 1.94 7.85 -9.56
CA PRO A 143 0.93 6.89 -10.00
C PRO A 143 1.57 5.68 -10.69
N ILE A 144 0.94 4.51 -10.52
CA ILE A 144 1.31 3.26 -11.19
C ILE A 144 0.23 2.96 -12.23
N LEU A 145 0.53 3.23 -13.51
CA LEU A 145 -0.44 3.20 -14.61
C LEU A 145 -0.17 2.04 -15.59
N ALA A 146 -1.25 1.53 -16.19
CA ALA A 146 -1.27 0.37 -17.07
C ALA A 146 -1.05 0.79 -18.53
#